data_AF-A0A841LGD8-F1
#
_entry.id   AF-A0A841LGD8-F1
#
_cell.length_a   1.000
_cell.length_b   1.000
_cell.length_c   1.000
_cell.angle_alpha   90.00
_cell.angle_beta   90.00
_cell.angle_gamma   90.00
#
_symmetry.space_group_name_H-M   'P 1'
#
loop_
_entity.id
_entity.type
_entity.pdbx_description
1 polymer ?
#
loop_
_entity_poly.entity_id
_entity_poly.type
_entity_poly.pdbx_seq_one_letter_code
_entity_poly.pdbx_strand_id
1 'polypeptide(L)'
;MKNFLKALQAKNAEKKGTVNEVNETLFFTENNVNGFFSKEDFANYFNASSDSERDHLDKSLDAISEGAKLNEILKSSFDKNDGHEIMWLKAKFPNADLPPMRILFDDRMLRFFKTYQKSELRFNLSLEKLLIIAGVIPVEEQA
;
A
#
# COMPACT_ATOMS: atom_id res chain seq x y z
N MET A 1 -1.54 11.75 17.87
CA MET A 1 -1.73 11.74 16.40
C MET A 1 -1.56 13.10 15.71
N LYS A 2 -2.07 14.24 16.24
CA LYS A 2 -1.92 15.56 15.58
C LYS A 2 -0.47 16.06 15.42
N ASN A 3 0.45 15.58 16.24
CA ASN A 3 1.87 16.01 16.21
C ASN A 3 2.71 15.31 15.12
N PHE A 4 2.26 14.16 14.60
CA PHE A 4 2.98 13.39 13.58
C PHE A 4 2.92 14.05 12.20
N LEU A 5 1.71 14.43 11.75
CA LEU A 5 1.51 15.17 10.50
C LEU A 5 2.23 16.52 10.54
N LYS A 6 2.25 17.19 11.70
CA LYS A 6 2.99 18.44 11.89
C LYS A 6 4.50 18.24 11.86
N ALA A 7 5.05 17.17 12.40
CA ALA A 7 6.50 16.91 12.37
C ALA A 7 6.99 16.54 10.96
N LEU A 8 6.19 15.78 10.20
CA LEU A 8 6.45 15.51 8.78
C LEU A 8 6.32 16.80 7.95
N GLN A 9 5.27 17.59 8.15
CA GLN A 9 5.09 18.87 7.45
C GLN A 9 6.14 19.93 7.81
N ALA A 10 6.57 20.01 9.08
CA ALA A 10 7.53 21.02 9.54
C ALA A 10 8.96 20.75 9.08
N LYS A 11 9.38 19.47 8.97
CA LYS A 11 10.66 19.12 8.31
C LYS A 11 10.61 19.30 6.78
N ASN A 12 9.41 19.30 6.18
CA ASN A 12 9.21 19.38 4.73
C ASN A 12 9.01 20.81 4.21
N ALA A 13 8.63 21.77 5.05
CA ALA A 13 8.47 23.18 4.65
C ALA A 13 9.80 23.86 4.26
N GLU A 14 10.95 23.31 4.68
CA GLU A 14 12.28 23.84 4.36
C GLU A 14 12.83 23.34 3.00
N LYS A 15 12.19 22.38 2.34
CA LYS A 15 12.61 21.88 1.00
C LYS A 15 11.48 22.04 -0.01
N LYS A 16 11.33 23.27 -0.52
CA LYS A 16 10.57 23.52 -1.75
C LYS A 16 11.15 22.69 -2.89
N GLY A 17 10.39 21.71 -3.39
CA GLY A 17 10.56 21.16 -4.75
C GLY A 17 10.93 19.68 -4.87
N THR A 18 10.97 18.89 -3.80
CA THR A 18 11.15 17.43 -3.91
C THR A 18 9.87 16.73 -3.46
N VAL A 19 9.12 16.17 -4.41
CA VAL A 19 8.04 15.23 -4.09
C VAL A 19 8.71 14.07 -3.36
N ASN A 20 8.40 13.90 -2.07
CA ASN A 20 8.94 12.80 -1.28
C ASN A 20 8.28 11.51 -1.77
N GLU A 21 9.09 10.62 -2.36
CA GLU A 21 8.65 9.36 -2.94
C GLU A 21 8.81 8.20 -1.94
N VAL A 22 7.77 7.39 -1.80
CA VAL A 22 7.80 6.13 -1.04
C VAL A 22 7.93 4.99 -2.03
N ASN A 23 9.06 4.29 -1.97
CA ASN A 23 9.35 3.10 -2.75
C ASN A 23 9.26 1.82 -1.89
N GLU A 24 9.52 0.67 -2.50
CA GLU A 24 9.33 -0.64 -1.87
C GLU A 24 10.23 -0.83 -0.65
N THR A 25 11.43 -0.27 -0.67
CA THR A 25 12.34 -0.28 0.48
C THR A 25 11.73 0.45 1.67
N LEU A 26 11.17 1.65 1.44
CA LEU A 26 10.58 2.50 2.48
C LEU A 26 9.23 2.01 2.99
N PHE A 27 8.61 1.05 2.30
CA PHE A 27 7.40 0.36 2.75
C PHE A 27 7.67 -0.48 4.01
N PHE A 28 8.87 -1.03 4.15
CA PHE A 28 9.21 -1.95 5.24
C PHE A 28 9.81 -1.25 6.46
N THR A 29 9.42 -1.71 7.66
CA THR A 29 9.85 -1.13 8.94
C THR A 29 11.34 -1.26 9.22
N GLU A 30 11.96 -2.29 8.65
CA GLU A 30 13.38 -2.61 8.76
C GLU A 30 14.25 -1.54 8.11
N ASN A 31 13.75 -0.90 7.04
CA ASN A 31 14.47 0.13 6.31
C ASN A 31 13.94 1.55 6.63
N ASN A 32 12.81 1.65 7.31
CA ASN A 32 12.15 2.90 7.63
C ASN A 32 11.32 2.74 8.91
N VAL A 33 11.66 3.48 9.98
CA VAL A 33 10.89 3.46 11.24
C VAL A 33 9.41 3.80 11.04
N ASN A 34 9.07 4.52 9.96
CA ASN A 34 7.70 4.86 9.58
C ASN A 34 7.10 3.91 8.52
N GLY A 35 7.71 2.75 8.28
CA GLY A 35 7.20 1.73 7.38
C GLY A 35 5.83 1.18 7.80
N PHE A 36 5.19 0.44 6.91
CA PHE A 36 3.85 -0.09 7.12
C PHE A 36 3.88 -1.51 7.69
N PHE A 37 4.73 -2.35 7.12
CA PHE A 37 4.89 -3.76 7.47
C PHE A 37 6.33 -4.08 7.84
N SER A 38 6.54 -5.09 8.69
CA SER A 38 7.80 -5.83 8.65
C SER A 38 7.80 -6.76 7.43
N LYS A 39 8.98 -7.18 6.98
CA LYS A 39 9.12 -8.13 5.86
C LYS A 39 8.36 -9.43 6.14
N GLU A 40 8.52 -9.96 7.35
CA GLU A 40 7.84 -11.18 7.81
C GLU A 40 6.32 -11.00 7.84
N ASP A 41 5.82 -9.89 8.39
CA ASP A 41 4.39 -9.61 8.43
C ASP A 41 3.78 -9.50 7.03
N PHE A 42 4.49 -8.88 6.09
CA PHE A 42 4.01 -8.73 4.72
C PHE A 42 3.97 -10.07 4.01
N ALA A 43 5.00 -10.90 4.19
CA ALA A 43 5.04 -12.27 3.67
C ALA A 43 3.86 -13.09 4.20
N ASN A 44 3.60 -13.02 5.51
CA ASN A 44 2.45 -13.70 6.14
C ASN A 44 1.11 -13.20 5.58
N TYR A 45 0.95 -11.89 5.44
CA TYR A 45 -0.24 -11.27 4.85
C TYR A 45 -0.47 -11.73 3.40
N PHE A 46 0.59 -11.76 2.58
CA PHE A 46 0.52 -12.20 1.19
C PHE A 46 0.18 -13.70 1.10
N ASN A 47 0.79 -14.52 1.94
CA ASN A 47 0.55 -15.96 1.98
C ASN A 47 -0.86 -16.30 2.46
N ALA A 48 -1.44 -15.49 3.35
CA ALA A 48 -2.83 -15.62 3.79
C ALA A 48 -3.86 -15.13 2.75
N SER A 49 -3.44 -14.32 1.78
CA SER A 49 -4.30 -13.82 0.71
C SER A 49 -4.54 -14.90 -0.35
N SER A 50 -5.77 -14.98 -0.85
CA SER A 50 -6.14 -15.77 -2.04
C SER A 50 -5.53 -15.19 -3.31
N ASP A 51 -5.46 -15.99 -4.38
CA ASP A 51 -4.88 -15.54 -5.66
C ASP A 51 -5.62 -14.34 -6.25
N SER A 52 -6.95 -14.28 -6.12
CA SER A 52 -7.73 -13.11 -6.54
C SER A 52 -7.41 -11.86 -5.70
N GLU A 53 -7.16 -12.01 -4.41
CA GLU A 53 -6.78 -10.88 -3.55
C GLU A 53 -5.36 -10.39 -3.86
N ARG A 54 -4.45 -11.29 -4.24
CA ARG A 54 -3.09 -10.95 -4.67
C ARG A 54 -3.10 -10.16 -5.98
N ASP A 55 -3.89 -10.58 -6.96
CA ASP A 55 -4.09 -9.85 -8.23
C ASP A 55 -4.74 -8.47 -7.98
N HIS A 56 -5.74 -8.39 -7.10
CA HIS A 56 -6.33 -7.13 -6.71
C HIS A 56 -5.38 -6.20 -5.94
N LEU A 57 -4.51 -6.78 -5.10
CA LEU A 57 -3.47 -6.02 -4.40
C LEU A 57 -2.50 -5.41 -5.41
N ASP A 58 -2.03 -6.20 -6.38
CA ASP A 58 -1.13 -5.73 -7.44
C ASP A 58 -1.73 -4.56 -8.21
N LYS A 59 -2.95 -4.73 -8.74
CA LYS A 59 -3.71 -3.68 -9.43
C LYS A 59 -3.91 -2.43 -8.57
N SER A 60 -4.09 -2.61 -7.27
CA SER A 60 -4.24 -1.47 -6.35
C SER A 60 -2.92 -0.71 -6.16
N LEU A 61 -1.79 -1.41 -6.11
CA LEU A 61 -0.44 -0.82 -6.00
C LEU A 61 -0.04 -0.10 -7.29
N ASP A 62 -0.38 -0.67 -8.45
CA ASP A 62 -0.19 0.00 -9.74
C ASP A 62 -1.03 1.27 -9.82
N ALA A 63 -2.32 1.18 -9.47
CA ALA A 63 -3.22 2.33 -9.54
C ALA A 63 -2.77 3.50 -8.65
N ILE A 64 -2.29 3.23 -7.43
CA ILE A 64 -1.74 4.30 -6.58
C ILE A 64 -0.42 4.85 -7.12
N SER A 65 0.40 4.01 -7.79
CA SER A 65 1.68 4.44 -8.39
C SER A 65 1.46 5.37 -9.59
N GLU A 66 0.34 5.18 -10.28
CA GLU A 66 -0.18 6.07 -11.32
C GLU A 66 -0.94 7.30 -10.78
N GLY A 67 -1.16 7.38 -9.46
CA GLY A 67 -1.79 8.53 -8.80
C GLY A 67 -3.33 8.48 -8.75
N ALA A 68 -3.94 7.29 -8.85
CA ALA A 68 -5.38 7.13 -8.74
C ALA A 68 -5.91 7.53 -7.36
N LYS A 69 -7.08 8.17 -7.30
CA LYS A 69 -7.75 8.41 -6.00
C LYS A 69 -8.49 7.14 -5.59
N LEU A 70 -8.29 6.70 -4.35
CA LEU A 70 -9.09 5.61 -3.78
C LEU A 70 -10.45 6.13 -3.24
N ASN A 71 -11.37 5.24 -2.92
CA ASN A 71 -12.65 5.55 -2.27
C ASN A 71 -12.46 6.34 -0.96
N GLU A 72 -13.34 7.31 -0.69
CA GLU A 72 -13.24 8.21 0.46
C GLU A 72 -13.25 7.49 1.82
N ILE A 73 -13.99 6.40 1.91
CA ILE A 73 -14.14 5.61 3.13
C ILE A 73 -13.44 4.26 2.95
N LEU A 74 -12.27 4.13 3.57
CA LEU A 74 -11.54 2.88 3.73
C LEU A 74 -11.84 2.27 5.11
N LYS A 75 -12.43 1.08 5.12
CA LYS A 75 -12.80 0.31 6.32
C LYS A 75 -12.85 -1.18 6.02
N SER A 76 -12.77 -2.00 7.07
CA SER A 76 -13.05 -3.43 6.96
C SER A 76 -14.52 -3.70 6.64
N SER A 77 -14.76 -4.85 6.04
CA SER A 77 -16.07 -5.46 5.81
C SER A 77 -15.92 -6.96 6.03
N PHE A 78 -16.87 -7.58 6.69
CA PHE A 78 -16.87 -9.04 6.85
C PHE A 78 -17.41 -9.70 5.56
N ASP A 79 -16.64 -10.60 4.96
CA ASP A 79 -17.10 -11.41 3.84
C ASP A 79 -17.82 -12.65 4.38
N LYS A 80 -19.11 -12.77 4.07
CA LYS A 80 -19.92 -13.91 4.54
C LYS A 80 -19.62 -15.20 3.78
N ASN A 81 -19.04 -15.11 2.59
CA ASN A 81 -18.75 -16.29 1.78
C ASN A 81 -17.47 -16.98 2.28
N ASP A 82 -16.43 -16.18 2.52
CA ASP A 82 -15.11 -16.69 2.87
C ASP A 82 -14.88 -16.69 4.40
N GLY A 83 -15.74 -16.02 5.17
CA GLY A 83 -15.65 -15.99 6.64
C GLY A 83 -14.50 -15.14 7.18
N HIS A 84 -13.93 -14.26 6.35
CA HIS A 84 -12.78 -13.42 6.69
C HIS A 84 -13.12 -11.93 6.54
N GLU A 85 -12.38 -11.08 7.26
CA GLU A 85 -12.46 -9.63 7.03
C GLU A 85 -11.71 -9.24 5.76
N ILE A 86 -12.33 -8.37 4.98
CA ILE A 86 -11.82 -7.86 3.71
C ILE A 86 -11.92 -6.33 3.67
N MET A 87 -11.23 -5.74 2.70
CA MET A 87 -11.38 -4.33 2.35
C MET A 87 -11.64 -4.18 0.86
N TRP A 88 -12.60 -3.30 0.54
CA TRP A 88 -12.93 -2.93 -0.84
C TRP A 88 -12.24 -1.63 -1.22
N LEU A 89 -11.46 -1.68 -2.30
CA LEU A 89 -10.77 -0.56 -2.90
C LEU A 89 -11.44 -0.19 -4.23
N LYS A 90 -11.70 1.09 -4.44
CA LYS A 90 -12.15 1.63 -5.73
C LYS A 90 -11.18 2.70 -6.16
N ALA A 91 -10.39 2.41 -7.19
CA ALA A 91 -9.46 3.35 -7.78
C ALA A 91 -10.15 4.17 -8.87
N LYS A 92 -10.00 5.50 -8.77
CA LYS A 92 -10.59 6.48 -9.68
C LYS A 92 -9.49 7.26 -10.39
N PHE A 93 -9.48 7.17 -11.72
CA PHE A 93 -8.66 8.01 -12.58
C PHE A 93 -9.50 9.10 -13.23
N PRO A 94 -8.90 10.15 -13.81
CA PRO A 94 -9.64 11.18 -14.53
C PRO A 94 -10.50 10.64 -15.67
N ASN A 95 -10.07 9.56 -16.32
CA ASN A 95 -10.67 9.05 -17.55
C ASN A 95 -11.39 7.70 -17.41
N ALA A 96 -11.18 6.97 -16.31
CA ALA A 96 -11.78 5.67 -16.07
C ALA A 96 -11.72 5.29 -14.59
N ASP A 97 -12.72 4.57 -14.11
CA ASP A 97 -12.69 3.93 -12.80
C ASP A 97 -12.33 2.45 -12.98
N LEU A 98 -11.48 1.91 -12.12
CA LEU A 98 -11.26 0.47 -12.07
C LEU A 98 -12.46 -0.22 -11.38
N PRO A 99 -12.76 -1.48 -11.75
CA PRO A 99 -13.68 -2.30 -10.98
C PRO A 99 -13.30 -2.35 -9.49
N PRO A 100 -14.26 -2.52 -8.58
CA PRO A 100 -13.95 -2.66 -7.16
C PRO A 100 -13.02 -3.85 -6.91
N MET A 101 -11.90 -3.58 -6.25
CA MET A 101 -10.87 -4.56 -5.91
C MET A 101 -11.08 -5.02 -4.46
N ARG A 102 -11.10 -6.34 -4.26
CA ARG A 102 -11.23 -7.00 -2.96
C ARG A 102 -9.85 -7.45 -2.50
N ILE A 103 -9.41 -6.99 -1.32
CA ILE A 103 -8.18 -7.45 -0.69
C ILE A 103 -8.44 -7.94 0.74
N LEU A 104 -7.57 -8.81 1.24
CA LEU A 104 -7.60 -9.25 2.63
C LEU A 104 -7.46 -8.04 3.56
N PHE A 105 -8.21 -8.02 4.65
CA PHE A 105 -8.10 -6.94 5.62
C PHE A 105 -6.87 -7.11 6.52
N ASP A 106 -6.10 -6.03 6.66
CA ASP A 106 -5.05 -5.88 7.67
C ASP A 106 -4.95 -4.41 8.10
N ASP A 107 -4.82 -4.15 9.40
CA ASP A 107 -4.74 -2.79 9.95
C ASP A 107 -3.56 -1.98 9.39
N ARG A 108 -2.44 -2.64 9.11
CA ARG A 108 -1.24 -2.02 8.53
C ARG A 108 -1.47 -1.63 7.08
N MET A 109 -2.21 -2.47 6.34
CA MET A 109 -2.59 -2.19 4.96
C MET A 109 -3.63 -1.07 4.88
N LEU A 110 -4.60 -1.05 5.80
CA LEU A 110 -5.52 0.06 5.98
C LEU A 110 -4.77 1.38 6.29
N ARG A 111 -3.77 1.32 7.18
CA ARG A 111 -2.92 2.47 7.52
C ARG A 111 -2.15 2.97 6.29
N PHE A 112 -1.65 2.06 5.48
CA PHE A 112 -0.96 2.37 4.23
C PHE A 112 -1.87 3.17 3.27
N PHE A 113 -3.03 2.64 2.89
CA PHE A 113 -3.93 3.32 1.96
C PHE A 113 -4.49 4.64 2.51
N LYS A 114 -4.75 4.72 3.82
CA LYS A 114 -5.14 5.99 4.46
C LYS A 114 -4.03 7.03 4.44
N THR A 115 -2.77 6.60 4.58
CA THR A 115 -1.61 7.48 4.49
C THR A 115 -1.47 8.00 3.06
N TYR A 116 -1.54 7.10 2.07
CA TYR A 116 -1.56 7.46 0.66
C TYR A 116 -2.57 8.57 0.36
N GLN A 117 -3.84 8.37 0.71
CA GLN A 117 -4.90 9.34 0.40
C GLN A 117 -4.77 10.71 1.09
N LYS A 118 -4.09 10.78 2.24
CA LYS A 118 -3.97 12.01 3.03
C LYS A 118 -2.65 12.74 2.85
N SER A 119 -1.67 12.07 2.25
CA SER A 119 -0.33 12.60 2.11
C SER A 119 -0.13 13.24 0.73
N GLU A 120 0.83 14.15 0.64
CA GLU A 120 1.34 14.67 -0.63
C GLU A 120 2.52 13.81 -1.15
N LEU A 121 2.69 12.59 -0.61
CA LEU A 121 3.75 11.68 -1.02
C LEU A 121 3.34 10.97 -2.31
N ARG A 122 4.31 10.78 -3.20
CA ARG A 122 4.14 9.87 -4.34
C ARG A 122 4.54 8.47 -3.89
N PHE A 123 3.71 7.49 -4.21
CA PHE A 123 4.06 6.09 -3.98
C PHE A 123 4.44 5.50 -5.33
N ASN A 124 5.49 4.68 -5.34
CA ASN A 124 5.96 3.98 -6.54
C ASN A 124 6.34 2.58 -6.09
N LEU A 125 5.37 1.68 -6.15
CA LEU A 125 5.44 0.37 -5.54
C LEU A 125 5.01 -0.68 -6.55
N SER A 126 5.86 -1.69 -6.73
CA SER A 126 5.53 -2.94 -7.42
C SER A 126 5.32 -4.06 -6.40
N LEU A 127 4.26 -4.85 -6.57
CA LEU A 127 4.04 -6.02 -5.71
C LEU A 127 5.21 -7.00 -5.82
N GLU A 128 5.66 -7.29 -7.03
CA GLU A 128 6.81 -8.18 -7.28
C GLU A 128 8.04 -7.77 -6.48
N LYS A 129 8.42 -6.48 -6.53
CA LYS A 129 9.57 -5.97 -5.75
C LYS A 129 9.35 -6.05 -4.25
N LEU A 130 8.13 -5.80 -3.77
CA LEU A 130 7.79 -6.00 -2.35
C LEU A 130 7.96 -7.48 -1.95
N LEU A 131 7.55 -8.42 -2.80
CA LEU A 131 7.69 -9.86 -2.56
C LEU A 131 9.16 -10.30 -2.55
N ILE A 132 9.98 -9.77 -3.45
CA ILE A 132 11.44 -9.99 -3.45
C ILE A 132 12.05 -9.49 -2.15
N ILE A 133 11.76 -8.25 -1.74
CA ILE A 133 12.32 -7.64 -0.52
C ILE A 133 11.86 -8.37 0.75
N ALA A 134 10.62 -8.87 0.75
CA ALA A 134 10.05 -9.67 1.83
C ALA A 134 10.57 -11.11 1.85
N GLY A 135 11.28 -11.57 0.81
CA GLY A 135 11.81 -12.93 0.71
C GLY A 135 10.76 -13.98 0.37
N VAL A 136 9.64 -13.59 -0.24
CA VAL A 136 8.56 -14.51 -0.67
C VAL A 136 8.92 -15.19 -1.99
N ILE A 137 9.57 -14.46 -2.90
CA ILE A 137 10.06 -14.98 -4.18
C ILE A 137 11.57 -14.71 -4.32
N PRO A 138 12.33 -15.59 -4.98
CA PRO A 138 13.76 -15.40 -5.16
C PRO A 138 14.05 -14.20 -6.07
N VAL A 139 15.22 -13.59 -5.89
CA VAL A 139 15.75 -12.65 -6.88
C VAL A 139 16.12 -13.47 -8.11
N GLU A 140 15.45 -13.25 -9.24
CA GLU A 140 15.96 -13.78 -10.51
C GLU A 140 17.27 -13.03 -10.83
N GLU A 141 18.40 -13.72 -10.68
CA GLU A 141 19.66 -13.23 -11.23
C GLU A 141 19.48 -13.17 -12.75
N GLN A 142 19.46 -11.96 -13.31
CA GLN A 142 19.47 -11.78 -14.76
C GLN A 142 20.72 -12.46 -15.32
N ALA A 143 20.53 -13.59 -15.98
CA ALA A 143 21.57 -14.36 -16.67
C ALA A 143 22.00 -13.68 -17.98
#